data_AF-A0A7Y9AT54-F1
#
_entry.id   AF-A0A7Y9AT54-F1
#
_cell.length_a   1.000
_cell.length_b   1.000
_cell.length_c   1.000
_cell.angle_alpha   90.00
_cell.angle_beta   90.00
_cell.angle_gamma   90.00
#
_symmetry.space_group_name_H-M   'P 1'
#
loop_
_entity.id
_entity.type
_entity.pdbx_description
1 polymer ?
#
loop_
_entity_poly.entity_id
_entity_poly.type
_entity_poly.pdbx_seq_one_letter_code
_entity_poly.pdbx_strand_id
1 'polypeptide(L)'
;MIAAQLPFLVGTVLLLVAGVGKLRHPAGTGRALRTQGLPSATALVRGLGVAELAVAAGSAAGLAVAAWANAVAYAGFTGFVLLALLRRRPLSSCGCFGEPDLPPTGAHVVLTAVLAGAAALAAAGPSRGLPALLALPAGATVAALVLTGLLCALCLLVLTGLPRLVAARPPTRRTTS
;
A
#
# COMPACT_ATOMS: atom_id res chain seq x y z
N MET A 1 -18.75 13.09 0.61
CA MET A 1 -17.99 11.82 0.56
C MET A 1 -17.12 11.64 -0.70
N ILE A 2 -17.15 12.56 -1.68
CA ILE A 2 -16.30 12.49 -2.89
C ILE A 2 -14.79 12.58 -2.56
N ALA A 3 -14.41 13.31 -1.51
CA ALA A 3 -13.02 13.50 -1.13
C ALA A 3 -12.26 12.19 -0.81
N ALA A 4 -12.94 11.18 -0.27
CA ALA A 4 -12.33 9.88 0.04
C ALA A 4 -12.19 8.97 -1.20
N GLN A 5 -12.92 9.26 -2.27
CA GLN A 5 -12.98 8.41 -3.46
C GLN A 5 -11.65 8.36 -4.21
N LEU A 6 -10.98 9.51 -4.35
CA LEU A 6 -9.68 9.57 -5.02
C LEU A 6 -8.61 8.76 -4.27
N PRO A 7 -8.37 8.97 -2.95
CA PRO A 7 -7.45 8.13 -2.19
C PRO A 7 -7.86 6.65 -2.14
N PHE A 8 -9.16 6.35 -2.13
CA PHE A 8 -9.64 4.96 -2.20
C PHE A 8 -9.26 4.28 -3.54
N LEU A 9 -9.42 4.98 -4.66
CA LEU A 9 -8.99 4.47 -5.97
C LEU A 9 -7.47 4.31 -6.05
N VAL A 10 -6.71 5.26 -5.49
CA VAL A 10 -5.24 5.13 -5.37
C VAL A 10 -4.88 3.89 -4.56
N GLY A 11 -5.50 3.68 -3.40
CA GLY A 11 -5.30 2.48 -2.60
C GLY A 11 -5.70 1.19 -3.34
N THR A 12 -6.79 1.22 -4.10
CA THR A 12 -7.22 0.07 -4.91
C THR A 12 -6.16 -0.31 -5.96
N VAL A 13 -5.60 0.68 -6.67
CA VAL A 13 -4.53 0.44 -7.66
C VAL A 13 -3.24 -0.02 -7.00
N LEU A 14 -2.83 0.60 -5.90
CA LEU A 14 -1.63 0.20 -5.17
C LEU A 14 -1.74 -1.21 -4.58
N LEU A 15 -2.93 -1.60 -4.09
CA LEU A 15 -3.20 -2.95 -3.60
C LEU A 15 -3.14 -3.97 -4.74
N LEU A 16 -3.66 -3.63 -5.93
CA LEU A 16 -3.52 -4.46 -7.13
C LEU A 16 -2.05 -4.68 -7.48
N VAL A 17 -1.25 -3.60 -7.52
CA VAL A 17 0.19 -3.66 -7.81
C VAL A 17 0.92 -4.50 -6.75
N ALA A 18 0.58 -4.33 -5.47
CA ALA A 18 1.15 -5.12 -4.39
C ALA A 18 0.83 -6.62 -4.52
N GLY A 19 -0.41 -6.96 -4.87
CA GLY A 19 -0.84 -8.34 -5.11
C GLY A 19 -0.06 -9.00 -6.25
N VAL A 20 0.09 -8.29 -7.38
CA VAL A 20 0.93 -8.74 -8.51
C VAL A 20 2.38 -8.94 -8.06
N GLY A 21 2.93 -8.02 -7.28
CA GLY A 21 4.28 -8.11 -6.73
C GLY A 21 4.49 -9.36 -5.88
N LYS A 22 3.55 -9.66 -4.97
CA LYS A 22 3.60 -10.86 -4.11
C LYS A 22 3.50 -12.17 -4.89
N LEU A 23 2.75 -12.17 -5.99
CA LEU A 23 2.64 -13.35 -6.86
C LEU A 23 3.92 -13.60 -7.67
N ARG A 24 4.50 -12.54 -8.25
CA ARG A 24 5.70 -12.63 -9.08
C ARG A 24 6.97 -12.85 -8.27
N HIS A 25 7.11 -12.16 -7.14
CA HIS A 25 8.34 -12.15 -6.32
C HIS A 25 8.05 -12.38 -4.82
N PRO A 26 7.49 -13.54 -4.43
CA PRO A 26 7.07 -13.81 -3.05
C PRO A 26 8.21 -13.82 -2.02
N ALA A 27 9.45 -14.06 -2.48
CA ALA A 27 10.61 -14.15 -1.60
C ALA A 27 10.80 -12.89 -0.75
N GLY A 28 10.49 -11.71 -1.29
CA GLY A 28 10.71 -10.46 -0.57
C GLY A 28 9.76 -10.28 0.62
N THR A 29 8.45 -10.43 0.40
CA THR A 29 7.46 -10.42 1.51
C THR A 29 7.74 -11.55 2.50
N GLY A 30 8.13 -12.74 2.02
CA GLY A 30 8.50 -13.85 2.90
C GLY A 30 9.66 -13.51 3.83
N ARG A 31 10.71 -12.85 3.34
CA ARG A 31 11.82 -12.37 4.20
C ARG A 31 11.32 -11.37 5.23
N ALA A 32 10.54 -10.37 4.82
CA ALA A 32 9.98 -9.37 5.73
C ALA A 32 9.13 -10.00 6.84
N LEU A 33 8.33 -11.01 6.53
CA LEU A 33 7.56 -11.77 7.52
C LEU A 33 8.49 -12.52 8.50
N ARG A 34 9.54 -13.18 7.99
CA ARG A 34 10.53 -13.88 8.84
C ARG A 34 11.22 -12.97 9.83
N THR A 35 11.64 -11.76 9.42
CA THR A 35 12.33 -10.84 10.35
C THR A 35 11.44 -10.39 11.50
N GLN A 36 10.12 -10.45 11.32
CA GLN A 36 9.14 -10.17 12.37
C GLN A 36 8.69 -11.41 13.14
N GLY A 37 9.21 -12.61 12.81
CA GLY A 37 8.83 -13.88 13.43
C GLY A 37 7.47 -14.40 12.96
N LEU A 38 6.99 -13.97 11.80
CA LEU A 38 5.70 -14.35 11.23
C LEU A 38 5.85 -15.52 10.23
N PRO A 39 4.77 -16.30 10.01
CA PRO A 39 4.73 -17.33 8.97
C PRO A 39 5.11 -16.75 7.61
N SER A 40 6.00 -17.44 6.89
CA SER A 40 6.67 -16.88 5.70
C SER A 40 6.79 -17.85 4.53
N ALA A 41 5.98 -18.91 4.55
CA ALA A 41 5.92 -19.88 3.47
C ALA A 41 5.53 -19.19 2.16
N THR A 42 6.18 -19.57 1.05
CA THR A 42 5.90 -19.00 -0.27
C THR A 42 4.43 -19.14 -0.67
N ALA A 43 3.79 -20.26 -0.31
CA ALA A 43 2.37 -20.49 -0.57
C ALA A 43 1.48 -19.46 0.16
N LEU A 44 1.80 -19.12 1.41
CA LEU A 44 1.07 -18.10 2.17
C LEU A 44 1.20 -16.73 1.51
N VAL A 45 2.42 -16.34 1.11
CA VAL A 45 2.66 -15.04 0.44
C VAL A 45 1.91 -14.95 -0.88
N ARG A 46 1.89 -16.05 -1.66
CA ARG A 46 1.10 -16.11 -2.89
C ARG A 46 -0.40 -16.03 -2.62
N GLY A 47 -0.88 -16.71 -1.57
CA GLY A 47 -2.27 -16.62 -1.12
C GLY A 47 -2.67 -15.20 -0.74
N LEU A 48 -1.81 -14.48 -0.02
CA LEU A 48 -1.99 -13.05 0.25
C LEU A 48 -2.06 -12.23 -1.05
N GLY A 49 -1.17 -12.51 -2.01
CA GLY A 49 -1.20 -11.85 -3.32
C GLY A 49 -2.52 -12.07 -4.08
N VAL A 50 -3.05 -13.31 -4.10
CA VAL A 50 -4.36 -13.61 -4.70
C VAL A 50 -5.48 -12.86 -3.96
N ALA A 51 -5.47 -12.87 -2.63
CA ALA A 51 -6.46 -12.16 -1.83
C ALA A 51 -6.46 -10.65 -2.12
N GLU A 52 -5.28 -10.03 -2.24
CA GLU A 52 -5.13 -8.62 -2.58
C GLU A 52 -5.68 -8.30 -3.97
N LEU A 53 -5.43 -9.16 -4.97
CA LEU A 53 -6.02 -8.98 -6.30
C LEU A 53 -7.55 -9.07 -6.28
N ALA A 54 -8.11 -10.04 -5.55
CA ALA A 54 -9.56 -10.20 -5.41
C ALA A 54 -10.19 -8.99 -4.71
N VAL A 55 -9.57 -8.50 -3.64
CA VAL A 55 -10.01 -7.30 -2.91
C VAL A 55 -9.91 -6.05 -3.78
N ALA A 56 -8.83 -5.89 -4.56
CA ALA A 56 -8.67 -4.75 -5.46
C ALA A 56 -9.71 -4.78 -6.59
N ALA A 57 -9.94 -5.95 -7.22
CA ALA A 57 -10.94 -6.12 -8.26
C ALA A 57 -12.36 -5.84 -7.72
N GLY A 58 -12.70 -6.40 -6.56
CA GLY A 58 -14.00 -6.13 -5.91
C GLY A 58 -14.16 -4.67 -5.49
N SER A 59 -13.10 -4.02 -5.02
CA SER A 59 -13.09 -2.59 -4.67
C SER A 59 -13.33 -1.71 -5.91
N ALA A 60 -12.65 -2.03 -7.02
CA ALA A 60 -12.84 -1.34 -8.29
C ALA A 60 -14.25 -1.55 -8.86
N ALA A 61 -14.82 -2.75 -8.71
CA ALA A 61 -16.21 -3.03 -9.06
C ALA A 61 -17.23 -2.32 -8.14
N GLY A 62 -16.78 -1.71 -7.04
CA GLY A 62 -17.64 -1.02 -6.10
C GLY A 62 -18.41 -1.98 -5.20
N LEU A 63 -17.78 -3.06 -4.71
CA LEU A 63 -18.35 -3.96 -3.68
C LEU A 63 -17.99 -3.49 -2.27
N ALA A 64 -18.96 -3.46 -1.35
CA ALA A 64 -18.78 -2.84 -0.02
C ALA A 64 -17.87 -3.68 0.85
N VAL A 65 -18.10 -5.00 0.81
CA VAL A 65 -17.27 -6.00 1.48
C VAL A 65 -15.81 -5.92 1.02
N ALA A 66 -15.57 -5.68 -0.27
CA ALA A 66 -14.22 -5.52 -0.80
C ALA A 66 -13.58 -4.21 -0.33
N ALA A 67 -14.34 -3.10 -0.27
CA ALA A 67 -13.83 -1.85 0.28
C ALA A 67 -13.46 -1.97 1.77
N TRP A 68 -14.25 -2.69 2.57
CA TRP A 68 -13.90 -3.02 3.96
C TRP A 68 -12.66 -3.93 4.05
N ALA A 69 -12.57 -4.96 3.21
CA ALA A 69 -11.39 -5.81 3.15
C ALA A 69 -10.12 -5.02 2.74
N ASN A 70 -10.27 -4.03 1.87
CA ASN A 70 -9.20 -3.11 1.47
C ASN A 70 -8.75 -2.24 2.67
N ALA A 71 -9.70 -1.70 3.44
CA ALA A 71 -9.40 -0.96 4.67
C ALA A 71 -8.64 -1.84 5.69
N VAL A 72 -9.08 -3.09 5.88
CA VAL A 72 -8.41 -4.06 6.76
C VAL A 72 -7.02 -4.42 6.25
N ALA A 73 -6.84 -4.61 4.95
CA ALA A 73 -5.54 -4.91 4.35
C ALA A 73 -4.54 -3.77 4.59
N TYR A 74 -4.96 -2.52 4.35
CA TYR A 74 -4.12 -1.36 4.64
C TYR A 74 -3.86 -1.17 6.13
N ALA A 75 -4.85 -1.34 7.00
CA ALA A 75 -4.66 -1.26 8.45
C ALA A 75 -3.68 -2.33 8.96
N GLY A 76 -3.79 -3.57 8.46
CA GLY A 76 -2.86 -4.65 8.77
C GLY A 76 -1.43 -4.32 8.32
N PHE A 77 -1.28 -3.75 7.12
CA PHE A 77 0.02 -3.32 6.62
C PHE A 77 0.60 -2.13 7.41
N THR A 78 -0.23 -1.16 7.82
CA THR A 78 0.17 -0.08 8.73
C THR A 78 0.69 -0.64 10.05
N GLY A 79 -0.04 -1.60 10.65
CA GLY A 79 0.37 -2.28 11.88
C GLY A 79 1.69 -3.04 11.71
N PHE A 80 1.87 -3.71 10.58
CA PHE A 80 3.12 -4.41 10.26
C PHE A 80 4.32 -3.45 10.17
N VAL A 81 4.16 -2.30 9.49
CA VAL A 81 5.23 -1.28 9.38
C VAL A 81 5.51 -0.64 10.74
N LEU A 82 4.48 -0.32 11.52
CA LEU A 82 4.63 0.20 12.89
C LEU A 82 5.40 -0.78 13.77
N LEU A 83 5.06 -2.08 13.72
CA LEU A 83 5.77 -3.12 14.46
C LEU A 83 7.25 -3.17 14.08
N ALA A 84 7.57 -3.08 12.79
CA ALA A 84 8.95 -3.08 12.31
C ALA A 84 9.73 -1.85 12.80
N LEU A 85 9.11 -0.66 12.78
CA LEU A 85 9.69 0.58 13.31
C LEU A 85 9.95 0.48 14.81
N LEU A 86 8.98 -0.01 15.58
CA LEU A 86 9.09 -0.17 17.03
C LEU A 86 10.19 -1.17 17.43
N ARG A 87 10.31 -2.27 16.68
CA ARG A 87 11.33 -3.30 16.91
C ARG A 87 12.71 -2.92 16.39
N ARG A 88 12.85 -1.79 15.67
CA ARG A 88 14.08 -1.36 14.98
C ARG A 88 14.73 -2.47 14.14
N ARG A 89 13.91 -3.37 13.60
CA ARG A 89 14.37 -4.45 12.73
C ARG A 89 14.27 -3.95 11.30
N PRO A 90 15.34 -4.08 10.48
CA PRO A 90 15.23 -3.76 9.06
C PRO A 90 14.12 -4.63 8.45
N LEU A 91 13.21 -4.00 7.69
CA LEU A 91 12.32 -4.76 6.83
C LEU A 91 13.20 -5.35 5.74
N SER A 92 13.45 -6.65 5.83
CA SER A 92 14.16 -7.34 4.77
C SER A 92 13.25 -7.40 3.55
N SER A 93 13.42 -6.44 2.63
CA SER A 93 12.61 -6.14 1.45
C SER A 93 11.08 -6.04 1.67
N CYS A 94 10.47 -4.89 1.39
CA CYS A 94 9.01 -4.71 1.40
C CYS A 94 8.24 -5.61 0.39
N GLY A 95 8.92 -6.53 -0.31
CA GLY A 95 8.32 -7.51 -1.21
C GLY A 95 7.76 -6.96 -2.51
N CYS A 96 7.55 -5.65 -2.61
CA CYS A 96 6.98 -5.05 -3.80
C CYS A 96 7.90 -5.14 -5.04
N PHE A 97 9.25 -5.15 -4.90
CA PHE A 97 10.15 -4.99 -6.07
C PHE A 97 11.54 -5.65 -6.02
N GLY A 98 11.82 -6.63 -5.16
CA GLY A 98 13.10 -7.39 -5.23
C GLY A 98 14.40 -6.65 -4.85
N GLU A 99 14.33 -5.34 -4.56
CA GLU A 99 15.45 -4.48 -4.14
C GLU A 99 15.97 -4.78 -2.71
N PRO A 100 17.23 -4.43 -2.36
CA PRO A 100 17.82 -4.66 -1.04
C PRO A 100 17.08 -3.92 0.09
N ASP A 101 17.38 -4.31 1.31
CA ASP A 101 16.73 -3.91 2.57
C ASP A 101 16.61 -2.38 2.75
N LEU A 102 15.48 -1.84 2.30
CA LEU A 102 15.14 -0.44 2.49
C LEU A 102 14.39 -0.28 3.82
N PRO A 103 14.89 0.55 4.76
CA PRO A 103 14.28 0.67 6.08
C PRO A 103 12.86 1.23 5.97
N PRO A 104 11.90 0.69 6.75
CA PRO A 104 10.59 1.32 6.86
C PRO A 104 10.74 2.77 7.31
N THR A 105 9.90 3.65 6.78
CA THR A 105 9.87 5.07 7.17
C THR A 105 8.52 5.43 7.77
N GLY A 106 8.46 6.50 8.57
CA GLY A 106 7.18 7.03 9.07
C GLY A 106 6.21 7.40 7.94
N ALA A 107 6.72 7.74 6.75
CA ALA A 107 5.91 8.00 5.57
C ALA A 107 5.07 6.78 5.13
N HIS A 108 5.60 5.55 5.29
CA HIS A 108 4.84 4.33 5.01
C HIS A 108 3.62 4.22 5.94
N VAL A 109 3.81 4.48 7.23
CA VAL A 109 2.73 4.43 8.22
C VAL A 109 1.65 5.45 7.89
N VAL A 110 2.03 6.71 7.69
CA VAL A 110 1.08 7.80 7.40
C VAL A 110 0.30 7.49 6.12
N LEU A 111 1.00 7.13 5.03
CA LEU A 111 0.34 6.86 3.76
C LEU A 111 -0.65 5.69 3.86
N THR A 112 -0.22 4.58 4.45
CA THR A 112 -1.07 3.37 4.55
C THR A 112 -2.24 3.58 5.50
N ALA A 113 -2.08 4.35 6.58
CA ALA A 113 -3.17 4.75 7.46
C ALA A 113 -4.19 5.65 6.75
N VAL A 114 -3.74 6.61 5.93
CA VAL A 114 -4.63 7.46 5.12
C VAL A 114 -5.42 6.60 4.11
N LEU A 115 -4.76 5.65 3.44
CA LEU A 115 -5.43 4.75 2.51
C LEU A 115 -6.44 3.84 3.22
N ALA A 116 -6.13 3.33 4.42
CA ALA A 116 -7.06 2.57 5.25
C ALA A 116 -8.30 3.39 5.62
N GLY A 117 -8.09 4.63 6.08
CA GLY A 117 -9.18 5.54 6.42
C GLY A 117 -10.05 5.90 5.22
N ALA A 118 -9.45 6.17 4.06
CA ALA A 118 -10.18 6.43 2.82
C ALA A 118 -11.00 5.22 2.37
N ALA A 119 -10.46 4.01 2.47
CA ALA A 119 -11.19 2.79 2.17
C ALA A 119 -12.36 2.55 3.13
N ALA A 120 -12.20 2.80 4.42
CA ALA A 120 -13.28 2.71 5.40
C ALA A 120 -14.39 3.74 5.13
N LEU A 121 -14.03 4.98 4.83
CA LEU A 121 -14.98 6.04 4.46
C LEU A 121 -15.72 5.70 3.15
N ALA A 122 -15.02 5.17 2.15
CA ALA A 122 -15.65 4.72 0.91
C ALA A 122 -16.58 3.52 1.18
N ALA A 123 -16.20 2.58 2.02
CA ALA A 123 -17.00 1.40 2.38
C ALA A 123 -18.30 1.77 3.10
N ALA A 124 -18.27 2.80 3.96
CA ALA A 124 -19.44 3.35 4.63
C ALA A 124 -20.34 4.21 3.71
N GLY A 125 -19.83 4.60 2.54
CA GLY A 125 -20.54 5.45 1.58
C GLY A 125 -21.38 4.68 0.56
N PRO A 126 -22.40 5.34 -0.03
CA PRO A 126 -23.25 4.75 -1.07
C PRO A 126 -22.53 4.65 -2.43
N SER A 127 -21.52 5.49 -2.66
CA SER A 127 -20.81 5.61 -3.94
C SER A 127 -19.34 5.22 -3.76
N ARG A 128 -18.88 4.23 -4.53
CA ARG A 128 -17.51 3.69 -4.48
C ARG A 128 -17.09 3.00 -5.78
N GLY A 129 -15.78 2.87 -5.96
CA GLY A 129 -15.18 2.20 -7.11
C GLY A 129 -15.40 2.92 -8.45
N LEU A 130 -15.24 2.17 -9.53
CA LEU A 130 -15.43 2.64 -10.90
C LEU A 130 -16.87 3.09 -11.20
N PRO A 131 -17.94 2.43 -10.73
CA PRO A 131 -19.31 2.91 -10.99
C PRO A 131 -19.53 4.35 -10.51
N ALA A 132 -19.04 4.69 -9.32
CA ALA A 132 -19.13 6.05 -8.79
C ALA A 132 -18.26 7.05 -9.56
N LEU A 133 -17.12 6.61 -10.09
CA LEU A 133 -16.26 7.43 -10.92
C LEU A 133 -16.90 7.72 -12.29
N LEU A 134 -17.49 6.70 -12.91
CA LEU A 134 -18.13 6.79 -14.23
C LEU A 134 -19.46 7.56 -14.20
N ALA A 135 -20.06 7.73 -13.03
CA ALA A 135 -21.23 8.59 -12.84
C ALA A 135 -20.89 10.10 -12.91
N LEU A 136 -19.61 10.48 -12.92
CA LEU A 136 -19.18 11.87 -13.07
C LEU A 136 -19.26 12.32 -14.55
N PRO A 137 -19.37 13.64 -14.82
CA PRO A 137 -19.22 14.17 -16.16
C PRO A 137 -17.88 13.75 -16.79
N ALA A 138 -17.85 13.51 -18.10
CA ALA A 138 -16.68 12.94 -18.80
C ALA A 138 -15.35 13.66 -18.48
N GLY A 139 -15.34 15.00 -18.47
CA GLY A 139 -14.14 15.77 -18.13
C GLY A 139 -13.67 15.55 -16.69
N ALA A 140 -14.60 15.42 -15.73
CA ALA A 140 -14.28 15.13 -14.34
C ALA A 140 -13.78 13.69 -14.15
N THR A 141 -14.37 12.73 -14.88
CA THR A 141 -13.92 11.33 -14.91
C THR A 141 -12.47 11.23 -15.41
N VAL A 142 -12.16 11.89 -16.54
CA VAL A 142 -10.79 11.91 -17.09
C VAL A 142 -9.82 12.57 -16.11
N ALA A 143 -10.18 13.74 -15.56
CA ALA A 143 -9.34 14.43 -14.58
C ALA A 143 -9.07 13.56 -13.34
N ALA A 144 -10.09 12.86 -12.83
CA ALA A 144 -9.95 11.96 -11.69
C ALA A 144 -9.07 10.74 -12.00
N LEU A 145 -9.20 10.13 -13.19
CA LEU A 145 -8.32 9.03 -13.62
C LEU A 145 -6.85 9.48 -13.73
N VAL A 146 -6.59 10.64 -14.34
CA VAL A 146 -5.25 11.22 -14.43
C VAL A 146 -4.68 11.49 -13.04
N LEU A 147 -5.48 12.10 -12.16
CA LEU A 147 -5.06 12.41 -10.80
C LEU A 147 -4.79 11.14 -9.98
N THR A 148 -5.63 10.10 -10.12
CA THR A 148 -5.37 8.78 -9.50
C THR A 148 -4.06 8.20 -10.00
N GLY A 149 -3.79 8.23 -11.31
CA GLY A 149 -2.53 7.75 -11.88
C GLY A 149 -1.31 8.52 -11.34
N LEU A 150 -1.38 9.85 -11.32
CA LEU A 150 -0.33 10.72 -10.78
C LEU A 150 -0.09 10.45 -9.29
N LEU A 151 -1.15 10.37 -8.48
CA LEU A 151 -1.04 10.09 -7.05
C LEU A 151 -0.50 8.68 -6.79
N CYS A 152 -0.86 7.68 -7.59
CA CYS A 152 -0.25 6.35 -7.52
C CYS A 152 1.25 6.42 -7.78
N ALA A 153 1.67 7.11 -8.84
CA ALA A 153 3.08 7.29 -9.17
C ALA A 153 3.84 7.99 -8.03
N LEU A 154 3.29 9.07 -7.46
CA LEU A 154 3.86 9.77 -6.32
C LEU A 154 3.92 8.89 -5.07
N CYS A 155 2.88 8.13 -4.77
CA CYS A 155 2.87 7.18 -3.65
C CYS A 155 3.93 6.11 -3.84
N LEU A 156 4.09 5.56 -5.05
CA LEU A 156 5.15 4.61 -5.36
C LEU A 156 6.53 5.23 -5.17
N LEU A 157 6.75 6.47 -5.62
CA LEU A 157 8.00 7.20 -5.38
C LEU A 157 8.27 7.45 -3.89
N VAL A 158 7.24 7.78 -3.10
CA VAL A 158 7.38 7.94 -1.64
C VAL A 158 7.72 6.61 -0.97
N LEU A 159 7.07 5.51 -1.37
CA LEU A 159 7.27 4.19 -0.77
C LEU A 159 8.59 3.54 -1.19
N THR A 160 9.10 3.84 -2.40
CA THR A 160 10.30 3.17 -2.95
C THR A 160 11.52 4.09 -3.05
N GLY A 161 11.33 5.36 -3.41
CA GLY A 161 12.40 6.34 -3.59
C GLY A 161 12.87 6.97 -2.29
N LEU A 162 11.96 7.34 -1.38
CA LEU A 162 12.35 7.96 -0.10
C LEU A 162 13.27 7.06 0.74
N PRO A 163 13.00 5.75 0.91
CA PRO A 163 13.91 4.88 1.65
C PRO A 163 15.30 4.79 1.02
N ARG A 164 15.43 4.88 -0.32
CA ARG A 164 16.72 4.89 -1.01
C ARG A 164 17.53 6.12 -0.64
N LEU A 165 16.89 7.29 -0.57
CA LEU A 165 17.53 8.54 -0.15
C LEU A 165 17.97 8.48 1.31
N VAL A 166 17.16 7.89 2.19
CA VAL A 166 17.52 7.70 3.60
C VAL A 166 18.71 6.76 3.75
N ALA A 167 18.72 5.65 3.01
CA ALA A 167 19.82 4.67 3.04
C ALA A 167 21.14 5.24 2.48
N ALA A 168 21.08 6.16 1.52
CA ALA A 168 22.25 6.80 0.92
C ALA A 168 22.85 7.94 1.78
N ARG A 169 22.21 8.32 2.90
CA ARG A 169 22.66 9.44 3.73
C ARG A 169 23.93 9.06 4.50
N PRO A 170 25.07 9.78 4.34
CA PRO A 170 26.28 9.47 5.08
C PRO A 170 26.07 9.69 6.59
N PRO A 171 26.74 8.89 7.46
CA PRO A 171 26.63 9.05 8.90
C PRO A 171 27.10 10.45 9.30
N THR A 172 26.23 11.22 9.94
CA THR A 172 26.61 12.50 10.55
C THR A 172 27.69 12.20 11.59
N ARG A 173 28.93 12.67 11.37
CA ARG A 173 29.99 12.63 12.39
C ARG A 173 29.43 13.29 13.65
N ARG A 174 29.11 12.50 14.67
CA ARG A 174 28.94 13.05 16.01
C ARG A 174 30.32 13.49 16.45
N THR A 175 30.55 14.79 16.45
CA THR A 175 31.67 15.41 17.17
C THR A 175 31.42 15.12 18.65
N THR A 176 32.06 14.08 19.17
CA THR A 176 32.22 13.88 20.61
C THR A 176 33.16 14.98 21.10
N SER A 177 32.60 16.00 21.75
CA SER A 177 33.30 16.93 22.63
C SER A 177 33.26 16.41 24.05
#